data_AF-A0A2V3INK1-F1
#
_entry.id   AF-A0A2V3INK1-F1
#
_cell.length_a   1.000
_cell.length_b   1.000
_cell.length_c   1.000
_cell.angle_alpha   90.00
_cell.angle_beta   90.00
_cell.angle_gamma   90.00
#
_symmetry.space_group_name_H-M   'P 1'
#
loop_
_entity.id
_entity.type
_entity.pdbx_description
1 polymer ?
#
loop_
_entity_poly.entity_id
_entity_poly.type
_entity_poly.pdbx_seq_one_letter_code
_entity_poly.pdbx_strand_id
1 'polypeptide(L)'
;MLYIGVPGVHELFTDGLTDEDHQRLTVMYGKWAQQVKKRLAYHNLSCRNVENEQFENSYDKKTTWLSTFNLIGMYYGGLVMSEVANDKADEAKKMMNELFGVAQQRTSVSLDVQESVGRLLSYILMLTTFPTSFSDTNQGALSSTSIANG
;
A
#
# COMPACT_ATOMS: atom_id res chain seq x y z
N MET A 1 -3.15 15.17 6.45
CA MET A 1 -3.39 13.73 6.31
C MET A 1 -2.10 13.05 5.87
N LEU A 2 -1.90 11.78 6.24
CA LEU A 2 -0.68 11.01 6.03
C LEU A 2 -1.03 9.63 5.46
N TYR A 3 -0.41 9.25 4.36
CA TYR A 3 -0.38 7.91 3.81
C TYR A 3 1.03 7.35 3.99
N ILE A 4 1.15 6.15 4.55
CA ILE A 4 2.42 5.46 4.78
C ILE A 4 2.47 4.18 3.95
N GLY A 5 3.57 3.99 3.23
CA GLY A 5 3.94 2.73 2.57
C GLY A 5 4.50 1.73 3.58
N VAL A 6 4.15 0.46 3.42
CA VAL A 6 4.67 -0.63 4.26
C VAL A 6 5.94 -1.19 3.62
N PRO A 7 7.07 -1.30 4.34
CA PRO A 7 8.28 -1.90 3.78
C PRO A 7 8.12 -3.42 3.60
N GLY A 8 8.81 -3.98 2.60
CA GLY A 8 9.01 -5.42 2.47
C GLY A 8 9.96 -5.98 3.55
N VAL A 9 9.94 -7.30 3.75
CA VAL A 9 10.80 -7.96 4.75
C VAL A 9 12.25 -7.92 4.28
N HIS A 10 13.16 -7.48 5.17
CA HIS A 10 14.62 -7.35 4.95
C HIS A 10 15.08 -6.22 4.02
N GLU A 11 14.19 -5.34 3.59
CA GLU A 11 14.60 -4.13 2.89
C GLU A 11 14.97 -3.01 3.87
N LEU A 12 15.95 -2.17 3.48
CA LEU A 12 16.01 -0.80 4.01
C LEU A 12 14.61 -0.19 3.86
N PHE A 13 14.19 0.73 4.72
CA PHE A 13 12.86 1.36 4.63
C PHE A 13 12.69 2.17 3.31
N THR A 14 12.56 1.44 2.21
CA THR A 14 12.25 1.84 0.85
C THR A 14 10.75 1.97 0.89
N ASP A 15 10.33 3.20 1.13
CA ASP A 15 8.96 3.68 1.08
C ASP A 15 8.25 3.33 -0.24
N GLY A 16 7.98 2.04 -0.48
CA GLY A 16 7.50 1.48 -1.74
C GLY A 16 8.35 1.81 -2.96
N LEU A 17 9.66 2.02 -2.80
CA LEU A 17 10.55 2.28 -3.93
C LEU A 17 10.88 0.95 -4.61
N THR A 18 10.44 0.80 -5.85
CA THR A 18 10.70 -0.39 -6.66
C THR A 18 11.34 0.02 -7.99
N ASP A 19 11.86 -0.95 -8.76
CA ASP A 19 12.43 -0.68 -10.09
C ASP A 19 11.39 -0.09 -11.06
N GLU A 20 10.11 -0.35 -10.82
CA GLU A 20 8.97 0.13 -11.61
C GLU A 20 8.28 1.34 -10.97
N ASP A 21 8.52 1.56 -9.67
CA ASP A 21 7.97 2.66 -8.89
C ASP A 21 9.08 3.53 -8.27
N HIS A 22 9.53 4.50 -9.06
CA HIS A 22 10.47 5.52 -8.57
C HIS A 22 9.81 6.56 -7.66
N GLN A 23 8.48 6.53 -7.51
CA GLN A 23 7.72 7.46 -6.69
C GLN A 23 7.31 6.82 -5.37
N ARG A 24 8.18 7.01 -4.38
CA ARG A 24 7.95 6.72 -2.96
C ARG A 24 6.49 6.92 -2.51
N LEU A 25 5.90 5.89 -1.89
CA LEU A 25 4.48 5.80 -1.58
C LEU A 25 4.04 6.75 -0.46
N THR A 26 4.88 7.06 0.52
CA THR A 26 4.49 7.88 1.68
C THR A 26 4.31 9.33 1.27
N VAL A 27 3.07 9.78 1.27
CA VAL A 27 2.70 11.17 0.97
C VAL A 27 1.87 11.78 2.10
N MET A 28 1.92 13.09 2.21
CA MET A 28 1.12 13.84 3.18
C MET A 28 0.72 15.19 2.62
N TYR A 29 -0.37 15.72 3.17
CA TYR A 29 -0.91 17.02 2.83
C TYR A 29 -1.39 17.76 4.10
N GLY A 30 -1.34 19.09 4.07
CA GLY A 30 -1.92 19.97 5.08
C GLY A 30 -0.90 20.68 6.00
N LYS A 31 -1.42 21.45 6.96
CA LYS A 31 -0.64 22.42 7.77
C LYS A 31 0.56 21.85 8.54
N TRP A 32 0.55 20.54 8.82
CA TRP A 32 1.59 19.85 9.58
C TRP A 32 2.54 19.01 8.72
N ALA A 33 2.36 19.01 7.39
CA ALA A 33 3.12 18.15 6.49
C ALA A 33 4.62 18.34 6.67
N GLN A 34 5.12 19.58 6.71
CA GLN A 34 6.55 19.81 6.82
C GLN A 34 7.15 19.29 8.14
N GLN A 35 6.42 19.41 9.26
CA GLN A 35 6.85 18.93 10.57
C GLN A 35 6.90 17.40 10.60
N VAL A 36 5.87 16.74 10.03
CA VAL A 36 5.83 15.28 9.90
C VAL A 36 6.95 14.78 8.99
N LYS A 37 7.20 15.44 7.84
CA LYS A 37 8.34 15.14 6.95
C LYS A 37 9.65 15.07 7.70
N LYS A 38 9.92 16.09 8.51
CA LYS A 38 11.17 16.22 9.26
C LYS A 38 11.31 15.11 10.29
N ARG A 39 10.22 14.73 10.96
CA ARG A 39 10.19 13.63 11.92
C ARG A 39 10.46 12.28 11.24
N LEU A 40 9.83 12.01 10.10
CA LEU A 40 10.07 10.79 9.32
C LEU A 40 11.52 10.73 8.82
N ALA A 41 12.04 11.85 8.30
CA ALA A 41 13.43 11.94 7.84
C ALA A 41 14.46 11.66 8.95
N TYR A 42 14.17 12.01 10.21
CA TYR A 42 15.02 11.68 11.36
C TYR A 42 15.19 10.17 11.55
N HIS A 43 14.21 9.38 11.13
CA HIS A 43 14.24 7.91 11.17
C HIS A 43 14.59 7.28 9.82
N ASN A 44 15.20 8.04 8.90
CA ASN A 44 15.51 7.61 7.53
C ASN A 44 14.28 7.16 6.71
N LEU A 45 13.08 7.60 7.10
CA LEU A 45 11.85 7.38 6.36
C LEU A 45 11.62 8.54 5.40
N SER A 46 11.32 8.24 4.14
CA SER A 46 10.94 9.27 3.19
C SER A 46 9.47 9.62 3.31
N CYS A 47 9.17 10.88 2.95
CA CYS A 47 7.80 11.35 2.86
C CYS A 47 7.74 12.56 1.93
N ARG A 48 6.77 12.57 1.03
CA ARG A 48 6.50 13.70 0.12
C ARG A 48 5.41 14.58 0.69
N ASN A 49 5.63 15.89 0.69
CA ASN A 49 4.54 16.84 0.87
C ASN A 49 3.90 17.06 -0.50
N VAL A 50 2.60 16.84 -0.63
CA VAL A 50 1.85 16.89 -1.88
C VAL A 50 0.61 17.77 -1.72
N GLU A 51 0.04 18.18 -2.85
CA GLU A 51 -1.27 18.86 -2.87
C GLU A 51 -2.40 17.88 -2.56
N ASN A 52 -3.57 18.42 -2.19
CA ASN A 52 -4.75 17.63 -1.83
C ASN A 52 -5.10 16.59 -2.91
N GLU A 53 -5.19 17.01 -4.17
CA GLU A 53 -5.56 16.13 -5.28
C GLU A 53 -4.61 14.92 -5.44
N GLN A 54 -3.31 15.15 -5.25
CA GLN A 54 -2.30 14.08 -5.30
C GLN A 54 -2.39 13.15 -4.09
N PHE A 55 -2.77 13.69 -2.93
CA PHE A 55 -3.02 12.91 -1.73
C PHE A 55 -4.22 11.99 -1.93
N GLU A 56 -5.35 12.52 -2.41
CA GLU A 56 -6.57 11.75 -2.69
C GLU A 56 -6.29 10.65 -3.74
N ASN A 57 -5.56 10.97 -4.82
CA ASN A 57 -5.11 9.99 -5.80
C ASN A 57 -4.35 8.82 -5.14
N SER A 58 -3.38 9.14 -4.29
CA SER A 58 -2.54 8.14 -3.60
C SER A 58 -3.35 7.32 -2.61
N TYR A 59 -4.32 7.95 -1.95
CA TYR A 59 -5.21 7.32 -0.99
C TYR A 59 -6.20 6.36 -1.65
N ASP A 60 -6.81 6.76 -2.77
CA ASP A 60 -7.72 5.93 -3.55
C ASP A 60 -6.99 4.72 -4.14
N LYS A 61 -5.77 4.92 -4.63
CA LYS A 61 -4.88 3.83 -5.04
C LYS A 61 -4.65 2.85 -3.90
N LYS A 62 -4.29 3.35 -2.71
CA LYS A 62 -4.08 2.49 -1.55
C LYS A 62 -5.32 1.67 -1.22
N THR A 63 -6.45 2.35 -1.09
CA THR A 63 -7.71 1.74 -0.69
C THR A 63 -8.13 0.67 -1.69
N THR A 64 -8.02 0.97 -2.98
CA THR A 64 -8.39 0.04 -4.06
C THR A 64 -7.56 -1.24 -4.02
N TRP A 65 -6.23 -1.15 -3.96
CA TRP A 65 -5.40 -2.36 -3.93
C TRP A 65 -5.58 -3.09 -2.61
N LEU A 66 -5.58 -2.40 -1.47
CA LEU A 66 -5.67 -3.05 -0.17
C LEU A 66 -6.99 -3.82 -0.04
N SER A 67 -8.11 -3.21 -0.44
CA SER A 67 -9.41 -3.88 -0.46
C SER A 67 -9.45 -5.07 -1.43
N THR A 68 -8.87 -4.93 -2.63
CA THR A 68 -8.80 -6.02 -3.62
C THR A 68 -8.07 -7.23 -3.05
N PHE A 69 -6.85 -7.02 -2.54
CA PHE A 69 -6.00 -8.10 -2.09
C PHE A 69 -6.52 -8.73 -0.81
N ASN A 70 -7.05 -7.91 0.12
CA ASN A 70 -7.72 -8.44 1.31
C ASN A 70 -8.91 -9.31 0.95
N LEU A 71 -9.76 -8.86 0.02
CA LEU A 71 -10.92 -9.62 -0.42
C LEU A 71 -10.52 -10.96 -1.03
N ILE A 72 -9.60 -10.94 -2.01
CA ILE A 72 -9.16 -12.15 -2.70
C ILE A 72 -8.45 -13.11 -1.74
N GLY A 73 -7.47 -12.64 -0.97
CA GLY A 73 -6.73 -13.52 -0.07
C GLY A 73 -7.61 -14.14 1.00
N MET A 74 -8.55 -13.38 1.56
CA MET A 74 -9.50 -13.93 2.52
C MET A 74 -10.48 -14.92 1.88
N TYR A 75 -10.95 -14.64 0.67
CA TYR A 75 -11.83 -15.55 -0.07
C TYR A 75 -11.16 -16.91 -0.33
N TYR A 76 -9.86 -16.92 -0.61
CA TYR A 76 -9.07 -18.15 -0.83
C TYR A 76 -8.46 -18.75 0.46
N GLY A 77 -9.00 -18.44 1.63
CA GLY A 77 -8.61 -19.09 2.89
C GLY A 77 -7.52 -18.38 3.69
N GLY A 78 -7.31 -17.08 3.46
CA GLY A 78 -6.38 -16.24 4.23
C GLY A 78 -4.96 -16.24 3.68
N LEU A 79 -4.81 -16.15 2.36
CA LEU A 79 -3.50 -16.00 1.71
C LEU A 79 -2.78 -14.72 2.18
N VAL A 80 -1.46 -14.73 2.21
CA VAL A 80 -0.70 -13.48 2.39
C VAL A 80 -0.72 -12.65 1.11
N MET A 81 -0.44 -11.35 1.24
CA MET A 81 -0.50 -10.39 0.13
C MET A 81 0.32 -10.82 -1.10
N SER A 82 1.53 -11.34 -0.90
CA SER A 82 2.39 -11.81 -1.98
C SER A 82 1.86 -13.08 -2.68
N GLU A 83 1.18 -13.96 -1.95
CA GLU A 83 0.55 -15.16 -2.53
C GLU A 83 -0.60 -14.76 -3.44
N VAL A 84 -1.41 -13.77 -3.04
CA VAL A 84 -2.44 -13.19 -3.92
C VAL A 84 -1.81 -12.56 -5.16
N ALA A 85 -0.71 -11.81 -5.00
CA ALA A 85 0.00 -11.17 -6.12
C ALA A 85 0.61 -12.16 -7.11
N ASN A 86 0.99 -13.36 -6.66
CA ASN A 86 1.55 -14.42 -7.50
C ASN A 86 0.45 -15.31 -8.09
N ASP A 87 -0.35 -15.94 -7.23
CA ASP A 87 -1.24 -17.05 -7.61
C ASP A 87 -2.59 -16.57 -8.15
N LYS A 88 -2.97 -15.32 -7.83
CA LYS A 88 -4.24 -14.69 -8.19
C LYS A 88 -4.04 -13.37 -8.92
N ALA A 89 -2.87 -13.18 -9.54
CA ALA A 89 -2.46 -11.94 -10.20
C ALA A 89 -3.51 -11.42 -11.19
N ASP A 90 -4.03 -12.29 -12.07
CA ASP A 90 -4.99 -11.88 -13.11
C ASP A 90 -6.35 -11.49 -12.54
N GLU A 91 -6.80 -12.18 -11.49
CA GLU A 91 -8.03 -11.84 -10.76
C GLU A 91 -7.87 -10.48 -10.04
N ALA A 92 -6.74 -10.28 -9.37
CA ALA A 92 -6.40 -9.01 -8.73
C ALA A 92 -6.30 -7.86 -9.74
N LYS A 93 -5.65 -8.06 -10.89
CA LYS A 93 -5.58 -7.09 -11.99
C LYS A 93 -6.97 -6.71 -12.47
N LYS A 94 -7.82 -7.70 -12.73
CA LYS A 94 -9.17 -7.47 -13.24
C LYS A 94 -9.99 -6.63 -12.25
N MET A 95 -9.99 -7.03 -10.98
CA MET A 95 -10.75 -6.32 -9.94
C MET A 95 -10.20 -4.90 -9.69
N MET A 96 -8.88 -4.71 -9.65
CA MET A 96 -8.30 -3.36 -9.55
C MET A 96 -8.67 -2.49 -10.75
N ASN A 97 -8.64 -3.02 -11.98
CA ASN A 97 -9.05 -2.27 -13.17
C ASN A 97 -10.52 -1.82 -13.06
N GLU A 98 -11.42 -2.70 -12.63
CA GLU A 98 -12.83 -2.38 -12.43
C GLU A 98 -13.02 -1.30 -11.36
N LEU A 99 -12.39 -1.47 -10.18
CA LEU A 99 -12.50 -0.52 -9.06
C LEU A 99 -11.88 0.84 -9.38
N PHE A 100 -10.73 0.87 -10.06
CA PHE A 100 -10.12 2.11 -10.52
C PHE A 100 -10.98 2.83 -11.56
N GLY A 101 -11.61 2.08 -12.47
CA GLY A 101 -12.57 2.65 -13.42
C GLY A 101 -13.75 3.32 -12.71
N VAL A 102 -14.27 2.70 -11.64
CA VAL A 102 -15.34 3.30 -10.82
C VAL A 102 -14.83 4.51 -10.03
N ALA A 103 -13.64 4.45 -9.45
CA ALA A 103 -13.03 5.56 -8.72
C ALA A 103 -12.85 6.78 -9.64
N GLN A 104 -12.33 6.58 -10.85
CA GLN A 104 -12.13 7.64 -11.84
C GLN A 104 -13.43 8.33 -12.28
N GLN A 105 -14.57 7.62 -12.25
CA GLN A 105 -15.88 8.24 -12.54
C GLN A 105 -16.41 9.11 -11.39
N ARG A 106 -15.93 8.87 -10.17
CA ARG A 106 -16.41 9.54 -8.94
C ARG A 106 -15.50 10.67 -8.49
N THR A 107 -14.23 10.64 -8.88
CA THR A 107 -13.24 11.64 -8.52
C THR A 107 -12.93 12.54 -9.72
N SER A 108 -12.53 13.78 -9.45
CA SER A 108 -12.03 14.69 -10.50
C SER A 108 -10.60 14.36 -10.92
N VAL A 109 -10.05 13.24 -10.45
CA VAL A 109 -8.63 12.93 -10.51
C VAL A 109 -8.37 11.95 -11.65
N SER A 110 -7.41 12.31 -12.52
CA SER A 110 -6.95 11.40 -13.57
C SER A 110 -6.08 10.30 -12.99
N LEU A 111 -6.58 9.05 -13.03
CA LEU A 111 -5.84 7.85 -12.66
C LEU A 111 -5.35 7.14 -13.92
N ASP A 112 -4.03 6.96 -14.08
CA ASP A 112 -3.49 6.01 -15.05
C ASP A 112 -3.66 4.59 -14.48
N VAL A 113 -4.73 3.93 -14.89
CA VAL A 113 -5.13 2.63 -14.34
C VAL A 113 -4.11 1.54 -14.67
N GLN A 114 -3.58 1.51 -15.90
CA GLN A 114 -2.67 0.45 -16.34
C GLN A 114 -1.32 0.56 -15.63
N GLU A 115 -0.76 1.77 -15.59
CA GLU A 115 0.49 2.04 -14.87
C GLU A 115 0.35 1.76 -13.37
N SER A 116 -0.78 2.14 -12.77
CA SER A 116 -1.03 1.93 -11.34
C SER A 116 -1.13 0.45 -10.98
N VAL A 117 -1.82 -0.36 -11.79
CA VAL A 117 -1.99 -1.80 -11.52
C VAL A 117 -0.65 -2.53 -11.56
N GLY A 118 0.18 -2.28 -12.58
CA GLY A 118 1.50 -2.91 -12.69
C GLY A 118 2.40 -2.58 -11.51
N ARG A 119 2.55 -1.28 -11.20
CA ARG A 119 3.38 -0.80 -10.09
C ARG A 119 2.94 -1.35 -8.73
N LEU A 120 1.64 -1.38 -8.48
CA LEU A 120 1.10 -1.88 -7.22
C LEU A 120 1.33 -3.37 -7.03
N LEU A 121 1.21 -4.17 -8.10
CA LEU A 121 1.51 -5.60 -8.04
C LEU A 121 2.96 -5.88 -7.66
N SER A 122 3.90 -5.18 -8.29
CA SER A 122 5.32 -5.33 -8.02
C SER A 122 5.68 -4.94 -6.60
N TYR A 123 5.07 -3.88 -6.07
CA TYR A 123 5.19 -3.53 -4.66
C TYR A 123 4.62 -4.61 -3.73
N ILE A 124 3.46 -5.18 -4.04
CA ILE A 124 2.79 -6.17 -3.18
C ILE A 124 3.56 -7.50 -3.13
N LEU A 125 4.26 -7.87 -4.21
CA LEU A 125 5.14 -9.05 -4.22
C LEU A 125 6.24 -8.99 -3.14
N MET A 126 6.62 -7.79 -2.71
CA MET A 126 7.63 -7.56 -1.67
C MET A 126 7.07 -7.77 -0.25
N LEU A 127 5.73 -7.82 -0.11
CA LEU A 127 5.02 -7.99 1.16
C LEU A 127 4.83 -9.46 1.52
N THR A 128 5.92 -10.22 1.58
CA THR A 128 5.92 -11.69 1.70
C THR A 128 5.32 -12.26 2.98
N THR A 129 5.22 -11.46 4.03
CA THR A 129 4.67 -11.88 5.33
C THR A 129 3.44 -11.07 5.74
N PHE A 130 2.95 -10.17 4.88
CA PHE A 130 1.84 -9.30 5.23
C PHE A 130 0.52 -10.06 5.04
N PRO A 131 -0.26 -10.30 6.11
CA PRO A 131 -1.49 -11.07 6.00
C PRO A 131 -2.57 -10.28 5.26
N THR A 132 -3.49 -10.98 4.60
CA THR A 132 -4.76 -10.38 4.21
C THR A 132 -5.72 -10.36 5.40
N SER A 133 -6.51 -9.29 5.50
CA SER A 133 -7.44 -9.10 6.61
C SER A 133 -8.59 -8.17 6.24
N PHE A 134 -9.79 -8.44 6.76
CA PHE A 134 -10.92 -7.49 6.73
C PHE A 134 -10.94 -6.53 7.92
N SER A 135 -10.11 -6.77 8.94
CA SER A 135 -10.00 -5.87 10.09
C SER A 135 -8.93 -4.79 9.83
N ASP A 136 -9.21 -3.56 10.25
CA ASP A 136 -8.25 -2.44 10.22
C ASP A 136 -7.02 -2.67 11.13
N THR A 137 -7.06 -3.73 11.95
CA THR A 137 -5.97 -4.15 12.82
C THR A 137 -5.32 -5.41 12.26
N ASN A 138 -4.18 -5.24 11.59
CA ASN A 138 -3.31 -6.36 11.22
C ASN A 138 -2.72 -7.01 12.47
N GLN A 139 -3.47 -7.94 13.07
CA GLN A 139 -3.08 -8.64 14.28
C GLN A 139 -1.85 -9.55 14.08
N GLY A 140 -1.47 -9.85 12.83
CA GLY A 140 -0.31 -10.69 12.50
C GLY A 140 1.06 -10.04 12.72
N ALA A 141 1.14 -8.71 12.89
CA ALA A 141 2.40 -8.02 13.18
C ALA A 141 2.73 -7.92 14.69
N LEU A 142 1.79 -8.31 15.56
CA LEU A 142 1.93 -8.16 17.02
C LEU A 142 2.16 -9.49 17.76
N SER A 143 2.19 -10.62 17.07
CA SER A 143 2.31 -11.95 17.70
C SER A 143 3.75 -12.44 17.91
N SER A 144 4.79 -11.68 17.56
CA SER A 144 6.20 -12.09 17.74
C SER A 144 6.89 -11.51 18.98
N THR A 145 6.18 -10.79 19.87
CA THR A 145 6.75 -10.29 21.13
C THR A 145 6.13 -10.98 22.35
N SER A 146 6.29 -12.30 22.44
CA SER A 146 6.08 -13.00 23.71
C SER A 146 6.89 -14.28 23.76
N ILE A 147 8.23 -14.21 23.91
CA ILE A 147 9.00 -15.12 24.79
C ILE A 147 10.34 -14.45 25.12
N ALA A 148 10.53 -14.02 26.38
CA ALA A 148 11.79 -14.07 27.14
C ALA A 148 11.62 -13.33 28.48
N ASN A 149 10.91 -13.95 29.42
CA ASN A 149 11.13 -13.74 30.85
C ASN A 149 11.03 -15.12 31.50
N GLY A 150 12.19 -15.72 31.74
CA GLY A 150 12.43 -16.97 32.45
C GLY A 150 13.86 -16.96 32.93
#